data_AF-A0AAV6GN03-F1
#
_entry.id   AF-A0AAV6GN03-F1
#
_cell.length_a   1.000
_cell.length_b   1.000
_cell.length_c   1.000
_cell.angle_alpha   90.00
_cell.angle_beta   90.00
_cell.angle_gamma   90.00
#
_symmetry.space_group_name_H-M   'P 1'
#
loop_
_entity.id
_entity.type
_entity.pdbx_description
1 polymer ?
#
loop_
_entity_poly.entity_id
_entity_poly.type
_entity_poly.pdbx_seq_one_letter_code
_entity_poly.pdbx_strand_id
1 'polypeptide(L)'
;MVMNREHLSLSPMNGRPNHPRRGRGRTQHGWRPQQEEGEARAGRSELAYQEPQGWGHPQKRRPQGDDRPEPWGRPQQEHWRAQKDKNRPHQNWRQRPEQDRQQSQNWRHRSDQEDRAQPDGTLKPKQDRQNQGWTQQPEQEEVQRPDGNPRGTCMAMCPRRELQDREAQCRLHHFEMLAGTEKDRRPKADPARMVKEYSRPAAGKDATQPSDLRPPAVLLKTVCYLIDEIAASPTLQPWTEVYSFVFDRLRSIRQDLIIQRASGAECVAILERTVRLLIYASQRLCGEPLQLYDPKINDTHLQESLSWLLESYGQQENTHTVDDEHAVRDSQVPKGTPKQGDGTHQSQYKNQEEFEALNLLYNLGCARVMQHVLELPARVRSSPAVCLALAVSRAFCERNPVRLLRLADRLDFLQGCALHRHLLAIRRQLLQLYSHGHSSRNCRYPLGHLASLLALTEPQKAERLCLAHGVAVSGEWVGFNKVDFLETPKEEVRCASTHERELAMEKKVAHIIHGHV
;
A
#
# COMPACT_ATOMS: atom_id res chain seq x y z
N MET A 1 -50.98 28.79 30.43
CA MET A 1 -52.21 29.57 30.20
C MET A 1 -52.52 29.55 28.70
N VAL A 2 -53.76 29.23 28.30
CA VAL A 2 -54.55 29.78 27.15
C VAL A 2 -53.87 29.75 25.74
N MET A 3 -54.25 28.88 24.78
CA MET A 3 -55.35 28.99 23.76
C MET A 3 -55.21 30.22 22.80
N ASN A 4 -55.63 30.27 21.52
CA ASN A 4 -56.43 29.44 20.58
C ASN A 4 -55.56 28.90 19.42
N ARG A 5 -55.94 28.06 18.42
CA ARG A 5 -57.14 27.29 17.99
C ARG A 5 -58.33 27.99 17.26
N GLU A 6 -58.34 27.96 15.92
CA GLU A 6 -59.57 27.99 15.08
C GLU A 6 -59.61 26.81 14.08
N HIS A 7 -60.78 26.55 13.49
CA HIS A 7 -61.19 25.28 12.84
C HIS A 7 -62.20 25.53 11.70
N LEU A 8 -62.66 24.45 11.04
CA LEU A 8 -63.84 24.30 10.14
C LEU A 8 -63.54 24.38 8.62
N SER A 9 -64.16 23.58 7.72
CA SER A 9 -64.97 22.36 7.93
C SER A 9 -65.32 21.61 6.62
N LEU A 10 -65.35 20.27 6.69
CA LEU A 10 -66.30 19.32 6.06
C LEU A 10 -66.31 19.06 4.52
N SER A 11 -66.41 17.75 4.20
CA SER A 11 -66.71 17.09 2.91
C SER A 11 -68.25 16.80 2.81
N PRO A 12 -68.85 15.85 2.02
CA PRO A 12 -68.31 14.86 1.04
C PRO A 12 -69.16 14.61 -0.26
N MET A 13 -68.69 13.74 -1.18
CA MET A 13 -69.36 12.47 -1.61
C MET A 13 -68.94 11.89 -3.00
N ASN A 14 -68.69 10.57 -2.98
CA ASN A 14 -68.98 9.50 -3.97
C ASN A 14 -68.71 9.63 -5.49
N GLY A 15 -68.03 8.61 -6.06
CA GLY A 15 -68.05 8.33 -7.50
C GLY A 15 -66.98 7.35 -8.04
N ARG A 16 -67.27 6.04 -8.03
CA ARG A 16 -66.59 4.97 -8.83
C ARG A 16 -67.70 4.12 -9.48
N PRO A 17 -67.41 3.24 -10.46
CA PRO A 17 -66.41 3.29 -11.54
C PRO A 17 -67.07 3.00 -12.93
N ASN A 18 -66.32 2.93 -14.05
CA ASN A 18 -66.71 1.99 -15.12
C ASN A 18 -65.59 1.59 -16.11
N HIS A 19 -65.59 0.31 -16.47
CA HIS A 19 -64.93 -0.26 -17.65
C HIS A 19 -65.83 -0.13 -18.89
N PRO A 20 -65.29 -0.34 -20.09
CA PRO A 20 -66.01 -1.11 -21.11
C PRO A 20 -65.33 -2.44 -21.47
N ARG A 21 -66.14 -3.36 -22.02
CA ARG A 21 -65.80 -4.77 -22.29
C ARG A 21 -65.33 -5.01 -23.74
N ARG A 22 -64.73 -6.20 -23.92
CA ARG A 22 -64.46 -6.93 -25.18
C ARG A 22 -65.47 -6.69 -26.31
N GLY A 23 -64.96 -6.64 -27.55
CA GLY A 23 -65.64 -7.07 -28.77
C GLY A 23 -64.75 -8.04 -29.57
N ARG A 24 -65.33 -9.12 -30.12
CA ARG A 24 -64.64 -10.03 -31.08
C ARG A 24 -65.08 -9.68 -32.50
N GLY A 25 -64.17 -9.76 -33.47
CA GLY A 25 -64.48 -9.74 -34.90
C GLY A 25 -63.51 -10.66 -35.67
N ARG A 26 -64.06 -11.55 -36.51
CA ARG A 26 -63.33 -12.51 -37.36
C ARG A 26 -63.66 -12.19 -38.83
N THR A 27 -62.65 -12.12 -39.70
CA THR A 27 -62.62 -12.53 -41.13
C THR A 27 -61.19 -12.24 -41.61
N GLN A 28 -60.34 -13.23 -41.88
CA GLN A 28 -60.24 -14.02 -43.12
C GLN A 28 -59.98 -13.19 -44.39
N HIS A 29 -58.75 -13.23 -44.91
CA HIS A 29 -58.31 -13.91 -46.16
C HIS A 29 -56.77 -14.12 -46.02
N GLY A 30 -56.19 -15.27 -46.36
CA GLY A 30 -55.68 -15.60 -47.71
C GLY A 30 -54.48 -14.68 -48.05
N TRP A 31 -53.23 -15.12 -48.17
CA TRP A 31 -52.73 -16.24 -48.98
C TRP A 31 -51.44 -16.91 -48.44
N ARG A 32 -51.27 -18.19 -48.79
CA ARG A 32 -50.07 -19.06 -48.74
C ARG A 32 -50.34 -20.20 -49.77
N PRO A 33 -49.38 -21.06 -50.13
CA PRO A 33 -47.91 -20.93 -50.18
C PRO A 33 -47.37 -21.34 -51.58
N GLN A 34 -46.05 -21.50 -51.72
CA GLN A 34 -45.52 -22.60 -52.55
C GLN A 34 -44.22 -23.16 -51.94
N GLN A 35 -44.07 -24.48 -51.99
CA GLN A 35 -42.90 -25.26 -51.58
C GLN A 35 -42.28 -25.90 -52.82
N GLU A 36 -40.97 -26.11 -52.79
CA GLU A 36 -40.21 -27.26 -53.32
C GLU A 36 -39.00 -27.33 -52.35
N GLU A 37 -38.81 -28.33 -51.48
CA GLU A 37 -38.58 -29.77 -51.65
C GLU A 37 -37.34 -30.14 -52.48
N GLY A 38 -36.51 -31.03 -51.91
CA GLY A 38 -35.18 -31.38 -52.41
C GLY A 38 -34.32 -32.09 -51.35
N GLU A 39 -34.70 -33.31 -50.95
CA GLU A 39 -33.88 -34.17 -50.09
C GLU A 39 -32.68 -34.77 -50.85
N ALA A 40 -31.54 -34.98 -50.16
CA ALA A 40 -30.61 -36.05 -50.49
C ALA A 40 -29.79 -36.48 -49.24
N ARG A 41 -29.54 -37.79 -49.11
CA ARG A 41 -28.83 -38.42 -47.98
C ARG A 41 -27.42 -38.88 -48.36
N ALA A 42 -26.64 -39.17 -47.31
CA ALA A 42 -25.61 -40.21 -47.19
C ALA A 42 -24.17 -39.93 -47.65
N GLY A 43 -23.21 -40.56 -46.94
CA GLY A 43 -21.80 -40.71 -47.36
C GLY A 43 -20.80 -40.76 -46.19
N ARG A 44 -20.22 -41.94 -45.91
CA ARG A 44 -19.03 -42.11 -45.04
C ARG A 44 -17.73 -42.05 -45.86
N SER A 45 -16.64 -41.60 -45.24
CA SER A 45 -15.25 -42.14 -45.29
C SER A 45 -14.38 -41.12 -44.52
N GLU A 46 -13.65 -41.39 -43.43
CA GLU A 46 -12.63 -42.42 -43.18
C GLU A 46 -11.66 -42.65 -44.35
N LEU A 47 -10.44 -42.12 -44.23
CA LEU A 47 -9.21 -42.77 -44.69
C LEU A 47 -8.00 -42.11 -44.02
N ALA A 48 -7.25 -42.89 -43.25
CA ALA A 48 -5.92 -42.51 -42.76
C ALA A 48 -4.87 -42.85 -43.83
N TYR A 49 -3.74 -42.13 -43.85
CA TYR A 49 -2.52 -42.62 -44.48
C TYR A 49 -1.28 -42.25 -43.67
N GLN A 50 -0.35 -43.20 -43.61
CA GLN A 50 0.85 -43.18 -42.76
C GLN A 50 2.07 -42.58 -43.47
N GLU A 51 3.08 -42.25 -42.67
CA GLU A 51 4.44 -41.89 -43.11
C GLU A 51 5.12 -43.01 -43.91
N PRO A 52 6.15 -42.66 -44.72
CA PRO A 52 7.31 -43.51 -44.93
C PRO A 52 8.61 -42.86 -44.41
N GLN A 53 9.48 -43.69 -43.84
CA GLN A 53 10.75 -43.28 -43.21
C GLN A 53 11.91 -43.12 -44.21
N GLY A 54 12.77 -42.12 -43.94
CA GLY A 54 14.24 -42.24 -44.07
C GLY A 54 14.88 -42.13 -45.46
N TRP A 55 15.98 -41.36 -45.54
CA TRP A 55 17.34 -41.80 -45.91
C TRP A 55 18.26 -40.58 -46.14
N GLY A 56 19.50 -40.63 -45.62
CA GLY A 56 20.65 -39.90 -46.19
C GLY A 56 20.99 -38.50 -45.64
N HIS A 57 21.96 -38.45 -44.70
CA HIS A 57 22.83 -37.27 -44.55
C HIS A 57 23.80 -37.16 -45.73
N PRO A 58 24.16 -35.93 -46.14
CA PRO A 58 25.57 -35.53 -45.95
C PRO A 58 25.75 -34.12 -45.33
N GLN A 59 27.01 -33.70 -45.19
CA GLN A 59 27.48 -32.70 -44.24
C GLN A 59 27.47 -31.22 -44.72
N LYS A 60 27.51 -30.32 -43.72
CA LYS A 60 28.04 -28.92 -43.73
C LYS A 60 27.22 -27.82 -44.43
N ARG A 61 26.56 -26.99 -43.61
CA ARG A 61 26.79 -25.53 -43.46
C ARG A 61 26.10 -25.03 -42.18
N ARG A 62 26.73 -24.11 -41.42
CA ARG A 62 26.08 -23.37 -40.32
C ARG A 62 25.38 -22.12 -40.89
N PRO A 63 24.14 -21.84 -40.48
CA PRO A 63 23.78 -20.58 -39.80
C PRO A 63 23.13 -20.88 -38.42
N GLN A 64 23.36 -20.14 -37.34
CA GLN A 64 22.90 -18.77 -37.03
C GLN A 64 21.39 -18.70 -36.70
N GLY A 65 21.06 -18.44 -35.42
CA GLY A 65 19.75 -17.97 -34.95
C GLY A 65 18.60 -18.99 -34.89
N ASP A 66 18.44 -19.69 -33.77
CA ASP A 66 17.24 -20.51 -33.48
C ASP A 66 16.22 -19.65 -32.73
N ASP A 67 15.40 -18.88 -33.47
CA ASP A 67 14.31 -18.05 -32.92
C ASP A 67 13.17 -18.94 -32.42
N ARG A 68 13.22 -19.33 -31.14
CA ARG A 68 12.04 -19.82 -30.42
C ARG A 68 11.21 -18.63 -29.94
N PRO A 69 9.88 -18.60 -30.18
CA PRO A 69 9.03 -17.56 -29.61
C PRO A 69 9.00 -17.67 -28.08
N GLU A 70 9.46 -16.63 -27.39
CA GLU A 70 9.42 -16.56 -25.93
C GLU A 70 7.97 -16.66 -25.40
N PRO A 71 7.72 -17.37 -24.28
CA PRO A 71 6.41 -17.35 -23.63
C PRO A 71 6.14 -15.99 -22.95
N TRP A 72 5.46 -15.10 -23.68
CA TRP A 72 4.64 -13.99 -23.19
C TRP A 72 5.18 -13.19 -21.99
N GLY A 73 5.85 -12.08 -22.33
CA GLY A 73 6.54 -11.19 -21.40
C GLY A 73 5.79 -10.83 -20.11
N ARG A 74 6.61 -10.70 -19.06
CA ARG A 74 6.26 -10.22 -17.71
C ARG A 74 5.31 -9.01 -17.79
N PRO A 75 4.29 -8.90 -16.92
CA PRO A 75 3.57 -7.65 -16.75
C PRO A 75 4.59 -6.55 -16.41
N GLN A 76 4.64 -5.48 -17.20
CA GLN A 76 5.50 -4.35 -16.89
C GLN A 76 5.03 -3.72 -15.59
N GLN A 77 5.82 -3.89 -14.53
CA GLN A 77 5.86 -2.89 -13.46
C GLN A 77 6.27 -1.58 -14.12
N GLU A 78 5.39 -0.59 -14.06
CA GLU A 78 5.59 0.72 -14.67
C GLU A 78 6.82 1.38 -14.05
N HIS A 79 7.94 1.26 -14.76
CA HIS A 79 9.21 1.88 -14.41
C HIS A 79 9.05 3.39 -14.59
N TRP A 80 8.73 4.11 -13.51
CA TRP A 80 8.84 5.56 -13.49
C TRP A 80 10.32 5.98 -13.48
N ARG A 81 10.99 5.80 -14.62
CA ARG A 81 12.30 6.40 -14.88
C ARG A 81 12.08 7.87 -15.18
N ALA A 82 12.60 8.74 -14.32
CA ALA A 82 12.64 10.17 -14.58
C ALA A 82 13.41 10.45 -15.90
N GLN A 83 12.67 10.77 -16.97
CA GLN A 83 13.27 11.31 -18.18
C GLN A 83 13.85 12.70 -17.85
N LYS A 84 15.15 12.87 -18.09
CA LYS A 84 15.82 14.17 -18.01
C LYS A 84 15.49 14.98 -19.26
N ASP A 85 14.32 15.61 -19.28
CA ASP A 85 13.97 16.56 -20.34
C ASP A 85 14.80 17.85 -20.21
N LYS A 86 15.88 17.89 -20.99
CA LYS A 86 16.65 19.11 -21.24
C LYS A 86 15.96 19.96 -22.31
N ASN A 87 14.82 20.58 -21.99
CA ASN A 87 14.36 21.86 -22.55
C ASN A 87 12.92 22.19 -22.13
N ARG A 88 12.72 23.21 -21.28
CA ARG A 88 11.60 24.16 -21.42
C ARG A 88 11.98 25.53 -20.84
N PRO A 89 11.39 26.63 -21.35
CA PRO A 89 11.92 27.97 -21.13
C PRO A 89 11.48 28.58 -19.78
N HIS A 90 12.30 29.51 -19.28
CA HIS A 90 11.90 30.40 -18.20
C HIS A 90 10.72 31.30 -18.63
N GLN A 91 9.65 31.32 -17.84
CA GLN A 91 8.72 32.45 -17.78
C GLN A 91 8.43 32.86 -16.33
N ASN A 92 8.14 34.15 -16.16
CA ASN A 92 8.29 34.88 -14.90
C ASN A 92 7.20 34.58 -13.88
N TRP A 93 7.60 34.22 -12.65
CA TRP A 93 6.71 34.16 -11.49
C TRP A 93 6.80 35.45 -10.66
N ARG A 94 5.89 36.41 -10.92
CA ARG A 94 5.56 37.46 -9.93
C ARG A 94 4.04 37.61 -9.81
N GLN A 95 3.62 37.92 -8.58
CA GLN A 95 2.26 38.23 -8.10
C GLN A 95 1.36 37.05 -7.70
N ARG A 96 1.46 36.65 -6.42
CA ARG A 96 0.38 36.21 -5.49
C ARG A 96 0.93 36.23 -4.03
N PRO A 97 0.07 36.30 -2.98
CA PRO A 97 0.44 36.94 -1.70
C PRO A 97 1.42 36.19 -0.78
N GLU A 98 2.05 36.94 0.13
CA GLU A 98 3.25 36.53 0.90
C GLU A 98 3.05 35.51 2.05
N GLN A 99 1.85 35.31 2.61
CA GLN A 99 1.72 34.70 3.95
C GLN A 99 1.86 33.16 4.00
N ASP A 100 1.46 32.41 2.97
CA ASP A 100 1.54 30.93 2.98
C ASP A 100 2.94 30.37 2.62
N ARG A 101 3.90 31.23 2.30
CA ARG A 101 5.23 30.81 1.79
C ARG A 101 6.21 30.37 2.87
N GLN A 102 6.08 30.86 4.10
CA GLN A 102 7.10 30.70 5.13
C GLN A 102 7.16 29.30 5.76
N GLN A 103 6.02 28.60 5.92
CA GLN A 103 5.99 27.29 6.61
C GLN A 103 6.53 26.14 5.76
N SER A 104 6.16 26.05 4.47
CA SER A 104 6.48 24.86 3.67
C SER A 104 7.92 24.84 3.12
N GLN A 105 8.57 25.99 2.92
CA GLN A 105 9.91 26.05 2.32
C GLN A 105 11.08 25.90 3.31
N ASN A 106 10.83 26.04 4.62
CA ASN A 106 11.89 26.01 5.63
C ASN A 106 12.38 24.57 5.93
N TRP A 107 11.54 23.54 5.68
CA TRP A 107 11.82 22.14 6.04
C TRP A 107 12.79 21.39 5.12
N ARG A 108 13.15 21.91 3.94
CA ARG A 108 13.98 21.18 2.96
C ARG A 108 15.41 21.71 2.76
N HIS A 109 15.82 22.83 3.38
CA HIS A 109 17.10 23.46 3.05
C HIS A 109 17.88 24.13 4.19
N ARG A 110 17.55 23.90 5.47
CA ARG A 110 18.19 24.62 6.59
C ARG A 110 18.90 23.75 7.65
N SER A 111 19.50 22.64 7.22
CA SER A 111 20.45 21.83 8.01
C SER A 111 21.92 21.98 7.59
N ASP A 112 22.20 22.66 6.46
CA ASP A 112 23.51 22.64 5.80
C ASP A 112 24.13 24.06 5.64
N GLN A 113 23.79 25.00 6.52
CA GLN A 113 24.38 26.36 6.55
C GLN A 113 24.65 26.85 7.96
N GLU A 114 25.70 26.35 8.59
CA GLU A 114 26.34 27.03 9.73
C GLU A 114 27.84 26.67 9.84
N ASP A 115 28.55 26.75 8.70
CA ASP A 115 30.02 26.71 8.64
C ASP A 115 30.54 27.64 7.53
N ARG A 116 30.42 28.95 7.77
CA ARG A 116 31.00 29.98 6.89
C ARG A 116 31.26 31.31 7.61
N ALA A 117 32.27 31.32 8.48
CA ALA A 117 32.91 32.56 8.89
C ALA A 117 33.56 33.26 7.68
N GLN A 118 33.57 34.59 7.69
CA GLN A 118 34.09 35.41 6.58
C GLN A 118 35.63 35.40 6.49
N PRO A 119 36.20 35.71 5.31
CA PRO A 119 37.65 35.71 5.12
C PRO A 119 38.26 37.05 5.57
N ASP A 120 39.33 36.99 6.34
CA ASP A 120 40.40 38.00 6.26
C ASP A 120 41.68 37.32 5.76
N GLY A 121 42.32 37.96 4.80
CA GLY A 121 43.35 37.34 3.97
C GLY A 121 44.67 38.07 4.10
N THR A 122 45.66 37.43 4.73
CA THR A 122 47.06 37.79 4.50
C THR A 122 47.93 36.53 4.40
N LEU A 123 48.07 36.03 3.18
CA LEU A 123 48.99 34.93 2.86
C LEU A 123 50.44 35.44 2.96
N LYS A 124 51.25 34.78 3.79
CA LYS A 124 52.71 34.76 3.65
C LYS A 124 53.17 33.32 3.43
N PRO A 125 54.07 33.06 2.47
CA PRO A 125 54.48 31.69 2.14
C PRO A 125 55.46 31.10 3.16
N LYS A 126 55.51 29.76 3.13
CA LYS A 126 56.34 28.86 3.95
C LYS A 126 57.79 29.33 4.14
N GLN A 127 58.30 29.09 5.35
CA GLN A 127 59.69 28.71 5.55
C GLN A 127 59.74 27.30 6.14
N ASP A 128 60.39 26.38 5.43
CA ASP A 128 60.66 25.05 5.95
C ASP A 128 61.67 25.14 7.09
N ARG A 129 61.39 24.46 8.21
CA ARG A 129 62.43 24.16 9.20
C ARG A 129 62.25 22.73 9.70
N GLN A 130 63.19 21.88 9.30
CA GLN A 130 63.22 20.48 9.70
C GLN A 130 63.59 20.32 11.17
N ASN A 131 63.02 19.27 11.74
CA ASN A 131 63.57 18.35 12.73
C ASN A 131 63.33 18.56 14.25
N GLN A 132 62.87 17.45 14.83
CA GLN A 132 63.05 16.94 16.20
C GLN A 132 62.29 17.59 17.36
N GLY A 133 61.36 16.79 17.89
CA GLY A 133 60.65 17.00 19.16
C GLY A 133 59.64 15.88 19.38
N TRP A 134 60.06 14.78 20.00
CA TRP A 134 59.12 13.75 20.46
C TRP A 134 58.25 14.34 21.57
N THR A 135 56.94 14.41 21.38
CA THR A 135 56.00 14.64 22.48
C THR A 135 54.71 13.86 22.19
N GLN A 136 54.14 13.27 23.24
CA GLN A 136 53.15 12.20 23.15
C GLN A 136 51.87 12.67 22.43
N GLN A 137 51.34 11.82 21.55
CA GLN A 137 49.90 11.86 21.26
C GLN A 137 49.17 11.53 22.58
N PRO A 138 48.11 12.25 22.97
CA PRO A 138 47.26 11.75 24.03
C PRO A 138 46.67 10.43 23.56
N GLU A 139 46.89 9.36 24.33
CA GLU A 139 46.17 8.11 24.11
C GLU A 139 44.68 8.44 24.10
N GLN A 140 44.04 8.15 22.96
CA GLN A 140 42.59 8.11 22.93
C GLN A 140 42.22 6.95 23.85
N GLU A 141 41.73 7.26 25.05
CA GLU A 141 41.08 6.26 25.89
C GLU A 141 39.99 5.62 25.05
N GLU A 142 40.23 4.40 24.57
CA GLU A 142 39.19 3.58 23.97
C GLU A 142 38.17 3.33 25.07
N VAL A 143 37.13 4.16 25.08
CA VAL A 143 35.99 4.01 25.98
C VAL A 143 35.45 2.61 25.73
N GLN A 144 35.74 1.72 26.69
CA GLN A 144 35.42 0.31 26.61
C GLN A 144 33.93 0.18 26.35
N ARG A 145 33.60 -0.24 25.13
CA ARG A 145 32.20 -0.36 24.71
C ARG A 145 31.60 -1.46 25.57
N PRO A 146 30.59 -1.19 26.41
CA PRO A 146 30.00 -2.25 27.21
C PRO A 146 29.45 -3.33 26.28
N ASP A 147 29.72 -4.61 26.56
CA ASP A 147 29.33 -5.78 25.75
C ASP A 147 27.79 -6.01 25.66
N GLY A 148 27.01 -5.02 26.08
CA GLY A 148 25.57 -4.98 25.91
C GLY A 148 25.17 -4.11 24.73
N ASN A 149 24.23 -4.61 23.95
CA ASN A 149 23.49 -3.78 22.99
C ASN A 149 22.89 -2.54 23.70
N PRO A 150 22.99 -1.32 23.15
CA PRO A 150 22.65 -0.10 23.90
C PRO A 150 21.19 -0.13 24.31
N ARG A 151 20.91 0.15 25.58
CA ARG A 151 19.56 0.16 26.16
C ARG A 151 19.12 1.59 26.44
N GLY A 152 17.97 1.98 25.93
CA GLY A 152 17.38 3.30 26.16
C GLY A 152 16.84 3.46 27.58
N THR A 153 17.04 4.64 28.14
CA THR A 153 16.57 5.04 29.49
C THR A 153 15.57 6.21 29.43
N CYS A 154 15.21 6.69 28.24
CA CYS A 154 14.18 7.72 28.07
C CYS A 154 12.78 7.17 28.33
N MET A 155 12.25 7.42 29.53
CA MET A 155 10.89 6.99 29.93
C MET A 155 9.75 7.87 29.39
N ALA A 156 10.07 8.90 28.60
CA ALA A 156 9.11 9.80 27.95
C ALA A 156 9.08 9.59 26.43
N MET A 157 8.02 10.06 25.75
CA MET A 157 7.88 9.94 24.29
C MET A 157 8.89 10.81 23.52
N CYS A 158 9.51 11.79 24.18
CA CYS A 158 10.59 12.65 23.69
C CYS A 158 11.67 12.82 24.79
N PRO A 159 12.98 12.74 24.47
CA PRO A 159 14.05 13.05 25.40
C PRO A 159 13.99 14.48 25.94
N ARG A 160 14.32 14.67 27.22
CA ARG A 160 14.23 16.00 27.88
C ARG A 160 15.11 17.05 27.20
N ARG A 161 16.30 16.65 26.73
CA ARG A 161 17.22 17.54 25.98
C ARG A 161 16.55 18.03 24.70
N GLU A 162 16.05 17.12 23.86
CA GLU A 162 15.39 17.47 22.60
C GLU A 162 14.17 18.38 22.84
N LEU A 163 13.38 18.15 23.89
CA LEU A 163 12.27 19.01 24.26
C LEU A 163 12.73 20.45 24.54
N GLN A 164 13.79 20.60 25.35
CA GLN A 164 14.35 21.91 25.68
C GLN A 164 14.94 22.61 24.44
N ASP A 165 15.65 21.87 23.59
CA ASP A 165 16.23 22.39 22.36
C ASP A 165 15.15 22.86 21.37
N ARG A 166 14.08 22.07 21.17
CA ARG A 166 12.98 22.42 20.25
C ARG A 166 12.12 23.57 20.78
N GLU A 167 11.91 23.70 22.09
CA GLU A 167 11.25 24.89 22.66
C GLU A 167 12.15 26.14 22.50
N ALA A 168 13.44 26.06 22.84
CA ALA A 168 14.36 27.20 22.76
C ALA A 168 14.51 27.73 21.32
N GLN A 169 14.52 26.82 20.33
CA GLN A 169 14.62 27.09 18.89
C GLN A 169 13.27 27.40 18.23
N CYS A 170 12.15 27.36 18.96
CA CYS A 170 10.78 27.52 18.42
C CYS A 170 10.45 26.54 17.28
N ARG A 171 10.90 25.27 17.38
CA ARG A 171 10.67 24.17 16.43
C ARG A 171 9.69 23.11 16.96
N LEU A 172 8.66 23.55 17.68
CA LEU A 172 7.58 22.68 18.15
C LEU A 172 6.55 22.48 17.03
N HIS A 173 6.06 21.25 16.83
CA HIS A 173 4.88 21.03 16.00
C HIS A 173 3.63 21.50 16.76
N HIS A 174 2.58 21.94 16.06
CA HIS A 174 1.34 22.38 16.73
C HIS A 174 0.64 21.24 17.52
N PHE A 175 0.91 19.97 17.17
CA PHE A 175 0.49 18.78 17.94
C PHE A 175 1.25 18.58 19.26
N GLU A 176 2.35 19.31 19.46
CA GLU A 176 3.25 19.19 20.62
C GLU A 176 3.24 20.46 21.51
N MET A 177 2.52 21.50 21.09
CA MET A 177 2.39 22.75 21.85
C MET A 177 1.41 22.60 23.02
N LEU A 178 1.69 23.32 24.10
CA LEU A 178 0.78 23.53 25.20
C LEU A 178 -0.36 24.45 24.75
N ALA A 179 -1.59 23.99 24.96
CA ALA A 179 -2.81 24.69 24.52
C ALA A 179 -2.87 26.13 25.05
N GLY A 180 -3.13 27.08 24.16
CA GLY A 180 -3.19 28.51 24.46
C GLY A 180 -1.86 29.27 24.30
N THR A 181 -0.74 28.58 24.06
CA THR A 181 0.58 29.21 23.81
C THR A 181 0.96 29.31 22.33
N GLU A 182 0.09 28.87 21.42
CA GLU A 182 0.37 28.77 19.98
C GLU A 182 0.61 30.14 19.31
N LYS A 183 0.08 31.21 19.92
CA LYS A 183 0.24 32.61 19.47
C LYS A 183 1.35 33.36 20.20
N ASP A 184 1.98 32.74 21.20
CA ASP A 184 3.09 33.36 21.92
C ASP A 184 4.31 33.49 21.01
N ARG A 185 5.13 34.51 21.25
CA ARG A 185 6.43 34.66 20.57
C ARG A 185 7.35 33.46 20.79
N ARG A 186 7.12 32.69 21.87
CA ARG A 186 7.79 31.44 22.20
C ARG A 186 6.74 30.45 22.74
N PRO A 187 6.08 29.68 21.86
CA PRO A 187 5.13 28.64 22.27
C PRO A 187 5.80 27.65 23.21
N LYS A 188 5.02 27.08 24.13
CA LYS A 188 5.51 26.13 25.12
C LYS A 188 5.30 24.70 24.67
N ALA A 189 6.26 23.83 24.96
CA ALA A 189 6.12 22.40 24.74
C ALA A 189 5.17 21.82 25.78
N ASP A 190 4.27 20.95 25.37
CA ASP A 190 3.53 20.07 26.27
C ASP A 190 4.33 18.75 26.45
N PRO A 191 4.90 18.48 27.64
CA PRO A 191 5.69 17.28 27.87
C PRO A 191 4.89 15.96 27.70
N ALA A 192 3.56 16.00 27.79
CA ALA A 192 2.71 14.85 27.55
C ALA A 192 2.46 14.58 26.06
N ARG A 193 2.67 15.57 25.19
CA ARG A 193 2.41 15.49 23.74
C ARG A 193 3.65 15.46 22.87
N MET A 194 4.80 15.90 23.39
CA MET A 194 6.09 15.88 22.71
C MET A 194 6.51 14.45 22.33
N VAL A 195 6.82 14.24 21.04
CA VAL A 195 7.35 12.97 20.53
C VAL A 195 8.67 13.21 19.82
N LYS A 196 9.69 12.37 20.09
CA LYS A 196 11.04 12.46 19.51
C LYS A 196 10.98 12.60 17.97
N GLU A 197 11.56 13.67 17.45
CA GLU A 197 11.70 13.93 16.00
C GLU A 197 12.63 12.87 15.35
N TYR A 198 12.48 12.57 14.06
CA TYR A 198 13.46 11.74 13.37
C TYR A 198 14.72 12.55 13.05
N SER A 199 15.89 12.04 13.44
CA SER A 199 17.17 12.64 13.13
C SER A 199 17.96 11.76 12.18
N ARG A 200 18.55 12.33 11.12
CA ARG A 200 19.46 11.56 10.25
C ARG A 200 20.73 11.20 11.03
N PRO A 201 21.17 9.93 11.05
CA PRO A 201 22.48 9.59 11.59
C PRO A 201 23.57 10.37 10.83
N ALA A 202 24.32 11.20 11.54
CA ALA A 202 25.47 11.89 10.98
C ALA A 202 26.70 10.98 11.07
N ALA A 203 27.50 10.92 10.01
CA ALA A 203 28.75 10.16 10.02
C ALA A 203 29.71 10.77 11.06
N GLY A 204 30.34 9.92 11.87
CA GLY A 204 31.32 10.35 12.88
C GLY A 204 30.74 11.01 14.14
N LYS A 205 29.41 10.99 14.36
CA LYS A 205 28.82 11.42 15.63
C LYS A 205 29.01 10.34 16.71
N ASP A 206 29.25 10.77 17.94
CA ASP A 206 29.47 9.89 19.10
C ASP A 206 28.32 8.90 19.33
N ALA A 207 28.61 7.83 20.07
CA ALA A 207 27.64 6.81 20.47
C ALA A 207 26.37 7.47 21.07
N THR A 208 25.20 7.04 20.58
CA THR A 208 23.92 7.63 21.01
C THR A 208 23.72 7.40 22.51
N GLN A 209 23.53 8.49 23.26
CA GLN A 209 23.39 8.44 24.70
C GLN A 209 22.15 7.62 25.12
N PRO A 210 22.23 6.75 26.15
CA PRO A 210 21.10 5.98 26.64
C PRO A 210 19.86 6.86 26.97
N SER A 211 20.08 8.08 27.47
CA SER A 211 19.03 9.06 27.79
C SER A 211 18.24 9.56 26.57
N ASP A 212 18.78 9.39 25.37
CA ASP A 212 18.19 9.87 24.12
C ASP A 212 17.45 8.74 23.38
N LEU A 213 17.55 7.50 23.86
CA LEU A 213 16.88 6.31 23.33
C LEU A 213 15.70 5.92 24.23
N ARG A 214 14.55 5.64 23.61
CA ARG A 214 13.34 5.17 24.32
C ARG A 214 13.29 3.63 24.32
N PRO A 215 13.10 2.95 25.46
CA PRO A 215 13.01 1.49 25.49
C PRO A 215 11.72 0.98 24.81
N PRO A 216 11.64 -0.31 24.40
CA PRO A 216 10.53 -0.86 23.61
C PRO A 216 9.12 -0.59 24.18
N ALA A 217 8.92 -0.72 25.49
CA ALA A 217 7.64 -0.41 26.13
C ALA A 217 7.20 1.07 25.96
N VAL A 218 8.15 2.01 25.99
CA VAL A 218 7.89 3.44 25.76
C VAL A 218 7.64 3.71 24.28
N LEU A 219 8.36 3.02 23.39
CA LEU A 219 8.12 3.08 21.95
C LEU A 219 6.72 2.58 21.59
N LEU A 220 6.27 1.46 22.15
CA LEU A 220 4.92 0.93 21.94
C LEU A 220 3.85 1.90 22.46
N LYS A 221 4.03 2.47 23.66
CA LYS A 221 3.15 3.54 24.18
C LYS A 221 3.10 4.74 23.22
N THR A 222 4.24 5.13 22.66
CA THR A 222 4.35 6.25 21.71
C THR A 222 3.60 5.95 20.41
N VAL A 223 3.70 4.73 19.89
CA VAL A 223 2.96 4.30 18.68
C VAL A 223 1.45 4.35 18.93
N CYS A 224 0.96 3.87 20.08
CA CYS A 224 -0.47 3.98 20.40
C CYS A 224 -0.92 5.45 20.49
N TYR A 225 -0.19 6.33 21.20
CA TYR A 225 -0.48 7.77 21.24
C TYR A 225 -0.57 8.40 19.83
N LEU A 226 0.38 8.09 18.95
CA LEU A 226 0.36 8.60 17.56
C LEU A 226 -0.84 8.09 16.74
N ILE A 227 -1.41 6.94 17.09
CA ILE A 227 -2.57 6.35 16.41
C ILE A 227 -3.87 6.89 17.00
N ASP A 228 -4.05 6.77 18.30
CA ASP A 228 -5.28 7.06 19.03
C ASP A 228 -5.55 8.58 19.08
N GLU A 229 -4.56 9.35 19.55
CA GLU A 229 -4.74 10.79 19.84
C GLU A 229 -4.45 11.69 18.63
N ILE A 230 -3.71 11.19 17.63
CA ILE A 230 -3.30 11.96 16.44
C ILE A 230 -3.91 11.40 15.15
N ALA A 231 -3.59 10.17 14.73
CA ALA A 231 -4.01 9.65 13.43
C ALA A 231 -5.52 9.38 13.29
N ALA A 232 -6.19 9.01 14.39
CA ALA A 232 -7.62 8.72 14.47
C ALA A 232 -8.46 9.89 15.02
N SER A 233 -7.84 11.02 15.36
CA SER A 233 -8.55 12.15 15.96
C SER A 233 -9.44 12.86 14.94
N PRO A 234 -10.77 12.95 15.15
CA PRO A 234 -11.70 13.55 14.19
C PRO A 234 -11.58 15.09 14.14
N THR A 235 -10.96 15.70 15.14
CA THR A 235 -10.78 17.17 15.23
C THR A 235 -9.52 17.66 14.50
N LEU A 236 -8.63 16.76 14.07
CA LEU A 236 -7.36 17.11 13.43
C LEU A 236 -7.47 16.94 11.92
N GLN A 237 -7.50 18.06 11.20
CA GLN A 237 -7.52 18.12 9.73
C GLN A 237 -6.58 19.25 9.29
N PRO A 238 -5.86 19.11 8.16
CA PRO A 238 -5.96 18.03 7.17
C PRO A 238 -5.14 16.78 7.51
N TRP A 239 -5.59 15.61 7.03
CA TRP A 239 -4.88 14.34 7.29
C TRP A 239 -3.49 14.24 6.63
N THR A 240 -3.15 15.11 5.67
CA THR A 240 -1.80 15.23 5.11
C THR A 240 -0.79 15.73 6.14
N GLU A 241 -1.18 16.67 7.01
CA GLU A 241 -0.36 17.18 8.12
C GLU A 241 -0.24 16.15 9.25
N VAL A 242 -1.36 15.50 9.59
CA VAL A 242 -1.41 14.35 10.51
C VAL A 242 -0.45 13.24 10.07
N TYR A 243 -0.52 12.83 8.79
CA TYR A 243 0.41 11.85 8.21
C TYR A 243 1.86 12.33 8.27
N SER A 244 2.14 13.57 7.86
CA SER A 244 3.51 14.13 7.85
C SER A 244 4.18 14.04 9.23
N PHE A 245 3.44 14.44 10.28
CA PHE A 245 3.90 14.32 11.67
C PHE A 245 4.07 12.86 12.10
N VAL A 246 3.00 12.05 11.99
CA VAL A 246 3.02 10.66 12.48
C VAL A 246 4.09 9.83 11.75
N PHE A 247 4.25 10.02 10.45
CA PHE A 247 5.26 9.35 9.64
C PHE A 247 6.68 9.68 10.09
N ASP A 248 6.99 10.95 10.37
CA ASP A 248 8.29 11.34 10.92
C ASP A 248 8.55 10.69 12.28
N ARG A 249 7.58 10.76 13.19
CA ARG A 249 7.72 10.19 14.54
C ARG A 249 7.83 8.66 14.52
N LEU A 250 7.15 7.97 13.59
CA LEU A 250 7.34 6.53 13.34
C LEU A 250 8.75 6.18 12.83
N ARG A 251 9.38 7.04 12.02
CA ARG A 251 10.78 6.85 11.61
C ARG A 251 11.74 7.01 12.79
N SER A 252 11.48 7.95 13.69
CA SER A 252 12.21 8.10 14.96
C SER A 252 12.06 6.86 15.86
N ILE A 253 10.84 6.31 15.95
CA ILE A 253 10.56 5.07 16.69
C ILE A 253 11.32 3.88 16.09
N ARG A 254 11.27 3.69 14.76
CA ARG A 254 11.99 2.61 14.09
C ARG A 254 13.52 2.76 14.22
N GLN A 255 14.02 3.99 14.20
CA GLN A 255 15.43 4.30 14.46
C GLN A 255 15.85 3.86 15.87
N ASP A 256 15.05 4.17 16.90
CA ASP A 256 15.33 3.73 18.28
C ASP A 256 15.32 2.21 18.41
N LEU A 257 14.41 1.49 17.72
CA LEU A 257 14.41 0.02 17.69
C LEU A 257 15.68 -0.54 17.02
N ILE A 258 16.12 0.04 15.91
CA ILE A 258 17.32 -0.39 15.17
C ILE A 258 18.59 -0.19 16.02
N ILE A 259 18.75 0.98 16.64
CA ILE A 259 19.93 1.29 17.48
C ILE A 259 20.01 0.31 18.65
N GLN A 260 18.87 0.04 19.32
CA GLN A 260 18.77 -0.90 20.43
C GLN A 260 18.63 -2.36 20.00
N ARG A 261 18.82 -2.69 18.70
CA ARG A 261 18.51 -3.96 18.00
C ARG A 261 17.36 -4.75 18.67
N ALA A 262 16.24 -4.07 18.87
CA ALA A 262 15.14 -4.56 19.68
C ALA A 262 14.37 -5.69 18.98
N SER A 263 13.95 -6.69 19.75
CA SER A 263 13.17 -7.84 19.29
C SER A 263 12.10 -8.20 20.34
N GLY A 264 11.28 -9.21 20.07
CA GLY A 264 10.21 -9.67 20.96
C GLY A 264 8.88 -8.94 20.80
N ALA A 265 7.98 -9.15 21.76
CA ALA A 265 6.55 -8.86 21.61
C ALA A 265 6.25 -7.36 21.41
N GLU A 266 6.91 -6.43 22.11
CA GLU A 266 6.68 -5.00 21.86
C GLU A 266 7.17 -4.56 20.47
N CYS A 267 8.29 -5.12 19.99
CA CYS A 267 8.82 -4.82 18.67
C CYS A 267 7.85 -5.25 17.56
N VAL A 268 7.32 -6.48 17.66
CA VAL A 268 6.26 -6.97 16.77
C VAL A 268 5.02 -6.07 16.86
N ALA A 269 4.51 -5.78 18.06
CA ALA A 269 3.32 -4.94 18.23
C ALA A 269 3.47 -3.51 17.67
N ILE A 270 4.69 -2.95 17.67
CA ILE A 270 5.04 -1.68 17.01
C ILE A 270 5.03 -1.84 15.49
N LEU A 271 5.70 -2.86 14.97
CA LEU A 271 5.83 -3.10 13.52
C LEU A 271 4.48 -3.38 12.87
N GLU A 272 3.64 -4.21 13.48
CA GLU A 272 2.27 -4.47 13.03
C GLU A 272 1.49 -3.16 12.82
N ARG A 273 1.37 -2.34 13.88
CA ARG A 273 0.68 -1.04 13.85
C ARG A 273 1.28 -0.10 12.81
N THR A 274 2.61 -0.06 12.71
CA THR A 274 3.32 0.75 11.71
C THR A 274 2.93 0.32 10.29
N VAL A 275 2.94 -0.98 9.99
CA VAL A 275 2.60 -1.52 8.67
C VAL A 275 1.12 -1.24 8.33
N ARG A 276 0.18 -1.45 9.26
CA ARG A 276 -1.25 -1.13 9.01
C ARG A 276 -1.45 0.35 8.69
N LEU A 277 -0.82 1.26 9.45
CA LEU A 277 -0.88 2.70 9.20
C LEU A 277 -0.30 3.08 7.84
N LEU A 278 0.84 2.51 7.44
CA LEU A 278 1.48 2.82 6.15
C LEU A 278 0.71 2.26 4.95
N ILE A 279 0.05 1.10 5.08
CA ILE A 279 -0.87 0.55 4.06
C ILE A 279 -2.10 1.47 3.93
N TYR A 280 -2.71 1.86 5.05
CA TYR A 280 -3.86 2.78 5.06
C TYR A 280 -3.51 4.16 4.46
N ALA A 281 -2.38 4.76 4.87
CA ALA A 281 -1.87 6.00 4.31
C ALA A 281 -1.65 5.89 2.79
N SER A 282 -1.14 4.75 2.32
CA SER A 282 -0.92 4.48 0.90
C SER A 282 -2.20 4.62 0.09
N GLN A 283 -3.31 4.06 0.56
CA GLN A 283 -4.61 4.18 -0.10
C GLN A 283 -5.25 5.56 0.12
N ARG A 284 -5.24 6.09 1.35
CA ARG A 284 -5.90 7.36 1.70
C ARG A 284 -5.30 8.57 0.98
N LEU A 285 -3.98 8.60 0.78
CA LEU A 285 -3.25 9.73 0.19
C LEU A 285 -2.83 9.52 -1.28
N CYS A 286 -3.26 8.44 -1.93
CA CYS A 286 -2.87 8.11 -3.32
C CYS A 286 -3.25 9.15 -4.39
N GLY A 287 -4.07 10.15 -4.05
CA GLY A 287 -4.47 11.26 -4.94
C GLY A 287 -3.82 12.62 -4.62
N GLU A 288 -3.02 12.69 -3.55
CA GLU A 288 -2.42 13.94 -3.05
C GLU A 288 -1.17 14.36 -3.85
N PRO A 289 -0.82 15.67 -3.86
CA PRO A 289 0.42 16.14 -4.46
C PRO A 289 1.68 15.58 -3.78
N LEU A 290 2.74 15.35 -4.57
CA LEU A 290 4.04 14.83 -4.10
C LEU A 290 4.71 15.68 -3.01
N GLN A 291 4.31 16.94 -2.86
CA GLN A 291 4.78 17.83 -1.80
C GLN A 291 4.18 17.47 -0.42
N LEU A 292 2.96 16.91 -0.40
CA LEU A 292 2.21 16.54 0.81
C LEU A 292 2.35 15.05 1.13
N TYR A 293 2.39 14.19 0.11
CA TYR A 293 2.56 12.76 0.24
C TYR A 293 3.50 12.21 -0.83
N ASP A 294 4.59 11.56 -0.43
CA ASP A 294 5.49 10.84 -1.34
C ASP A 294 5.21 9.33 -1.24
N PRO A 295 4.56 8.72 -2.25
CA PRO A 295 4.23 7.31 -2.23
C PRO A 295 5.46 6.41 -2.17
N LYS A 296 6.61 6.85 -2.71
CA LYS A 296 7.82 6.03 -2.78
C LYS A 296 8.53 5.99 -1.44
N ILE A 297 8.55 7.10 -0.71
CA ILE A 297 9.07 7.15 0.67
C ILE A 297 8.18 6.31 1.61
N ASN A 298 6.84 6.39 1.48
CA ASN A 298 5.91 5.53 2.23
C ASN A 298 6.14 4.04 1.93
N ASP A 299 6.15 3.66 0.66
CA ASP A 299 6.40 2.29 0.17
C ASP A 299 7.73 1.73 0.68
N THR A 300 8.78 2.56 0.73
CA THR A 300 10.10 2.13 1.25
C THR A 300 10.02 1.80 2.74
N HIS A 301 9.47 2.69 3.56
CA HIS A 301 9.35 2.46 5.00
C HIS A 301 8.38 1.33 5.35
N LEU A 302 7.34 1.12 4.54
CA LEU A 302 6.39 0.01 4.64
C LEU A 302 7.09 -1.32 4.39
N GLN A 303 7.77 -1.47 3.25
CA GLN A 303 8.43 -2.73 2.88
C GLN A 303 9.54 -3.12 3.85
N GLU A 304 10.31 -2.15 4.34
CA GLU A 304 11.34 -2.39 5.37
C GLU A 304 10.72 -2.86 6.70
N SER A 305 9.65 -2.22 7.15
CA SER A 305 8.97 -2.58 8.42
C SER A 305 8.23 -3.92 8.30
N LEU A 306 7.63 -4.20 7.14
CA LEU A 306 6.99 -5.47 6.83
C LEU A 306 8.01 -6.61 6.72
N SER A 307 9.15 -6.41 6.04
CA SER A 307 10.19 -7.44 5.95
C SER A 307 10.70 -7.83 7.35
N TRP A 308 10.99 -6.84 8.20
CA TRP A 308 11.41 -7.08 9.59
C TRP A 308 10.31 -7.78 10.42
N LEU A 309 9.04 -7.45 10.20
CA LEU A 309 7.92 -8.11 10.87
C LEU A 309 7.84 -9.60 10.50
N LEU A 310 7.96 -9.95 9.22
CA LEU A 310 7.92 -11.33 8.74
C LEU A 310 9.16 -12.12 9.20
N GLU A 311 10.35 -11.52 9.19
CA GLU A 311 11.56 -12.09 9.79
C GLU A 311 11.36 -12.38 11.29
N SER A 312 10.67 -11.50 12.02
CA SER A 312 10.36 -11.67 13.45
C SER A 312 9.38 -12.82 13.71
N TYR A 313 8.50 -13.15 12.77
CA TYR A 313 7.65 -14.34 12.82
C TYR A 313 8.44 -15.62 12.50
N GLY A 314 9.31 -15.59 11.48
CA GLY A 314 10.09 -16.75 11.05
C GLY A 314 11.14 -17.24 12.06
N GLN A 315 11.69 -16.35 12.89
CA GLN A 315 12.71 -16.70 13.89
C GLN A 315 12.24 -17.71 14.96
N GLN A 316 10.93 -17.92 15.14
CA GLN A 316 10.40 -18.91 16.09
C GLN A 316 10.56 -20.36 15.65
N GLU A 317 10.63 -20.63 14.33
CA GLU A 317 10.57 -22.02 13.84
C GLU A 317 11.93 -22.75 14.00
N ASN A 318 13.02 -21.99 14.17
CA ASN A 318 14.37 -22.54 14.44
C ASN A 318 14.70 -22.70 15.93
N THR A 319 13.98 -22.07 16.86
CA THR A 319 14.31 -22.14 18.31
C THR A 319 13.81 -23.42 18.98
N HIS A 320 13.03 -24.26 18.31
CA HIS A 320 12.46 -25.50 18.86
C HIS A 320 13.21 -26.79 18.46
N THR A 321 14.36 -26.70 17.77
CA THR A 321 15.08 -27.87 17.25
C THR A 321 16.45 -28.12 17.86
N VAL A 322 16.87 -27.34 18.88
CA VAL A 322 18.27 -27.33 19.35
C VAL A 322 18.46 -27.87 20.78
N ASP A 323 17.41 -27.89 21.62
CA ASP A 323 17.55 -28.20 23.06
C ASP A 323 17.44 -29.70 23.42
N ASP A 324 17.07 -30.59 22.48
CA ASP A 324 16.75 -32.01 22.77
C ASP A 324 17.91 -33.02 22.51
N GLU A 325 19.09 -32.60 22.05
CA GLU A 325 20.20 -33.52 21.72
C GLU A 325 21.21 -33.83 22.85
N HIS A 326 21.04 -33.29 24.07
CA HIS A 326 22.04 -33.46 25.17
C HIS A 326 21.46 -33.96 26.51
N ALA A 327 20.57 -34.95 26.47
CA ALA A 327 20.10 -35.64 27.68
C ALA A 327 19.77 -37.15 27.50
N VAL A 328 20.68 -37.95 26.95
CA VAL A 328 20.55 -39.43 27.03
C VAL A 328 21.83 -40.09 27.53
N ARG A 329 21.86 -40.39 28.83
CA ARG A 329 22.68 -41.47 29.38
C ARG A 329 21.98 -42.12 30.58
N ASP A 330 21.85 -43.43 30.52
CA ASP A 330 21.46 -44.37 31.59
C ASP A 330 20.10 -44.18 32.28
N SER A 331 19.03 -44.83 31.76
CA SER A 331 18.39 -46.01 32.43
C SER A 331 16.99 -46.40 31.91
N GLN A 332 16.82 -47.70 31.67
CA GLN A 332 15.60 -48.53 31.77
C GLN A 332 14.28 -48.10 31.06
N VAL A 333 13.92 -48.91 30.07
CA VAL A 333 12.62 -48.94 29.37
C VAL A 333 11.52 -49.55 30.24
N PRO A 334 10.30 -48.95 30.25
CA PRO A 334 9.08 -49.73 30.07
C PRO A 334 8.28 -49.30 28.84
N LYS A 335 7.69 -50.28 28.13
CA LYS A 335 6.87 -50.03 26.93
C LYS A 335 5.56 -49.33 27.29
N GLY A 336 5.38 -48.10 26.80
CA GLY A 336 4.10 -47.40 26.73
C GLY A 336 3.83 -46.92 25.31
N THR A 337 2.64 -47.18 24.77
CA THR A 337 2.23 -46.75 23.42
C THR A 337 2.25 -45.23 23.29
N PRO A 338 2.72 -44.65 22.15
CA PRO A 338 2.65 -43.22 21.94
C PRO A 338 1.19 -42.79 21.81
N LYS A 339 0.68 -42.09 22.82
CA LYS A 339 -0.53 -41.30 22.66
C LYS A 339 -0.18 -40.11 21.78
N GLN A 340 -0.88 -39.95 20.65
CA GLN A 340 -0.85 -38.72 19.87
C GLN A 340 -1.27 -37.56 20.77
N GLY A 341 -0.29 -36.78 21.21
CA GLY A 341 -0.53 -35.45 21.74
C GLY A 341 -0.90 -34.55 20.58
N ASP A 342 -2.14 -34.04 20.58
CA ASP A 342 -2.56 -32.92 19.74
C ASP A 342 -1.85 -31.65 20.22
N GLY A 343 -0.56 -31.57 19.92
CA GLY A 343 0.29 -30.42 20.19
C GLY A 343 0.00 -29.34 19.17
N THR A 344 -1.15 -28.67 19.30
CA THR A 344 -1.40 -27.42 18.58
C THR A 344 -0.36 -26.39 18.99
N HIS A 345 0.74 -26.29 18.24
CA HIS A 345 1.68 -25.17 18.29
C HIS A 345 0.93 -23.91 17.87
N GLN A 346 0.26 -23.30 18.84
CA GLN A 346 -0.47 -22.06 18.67
C GLN A 346 0.56 -20.94 18.51
N SER A 347 0.59 -20.32 17.32
CA SER A 347 1.53 -19.22 17.04
C SER A 347 1.42 -18.15 18.12
N GLN A 348 2.55 -17.75 18.70
CA GLN A 348 2.57 -16.69 19.71
C GLN A 348 2.05 -15.36 19.13
N TYR A 349 2.22 -15.17 17.82
CA TYR A 349 1.82 -13.99 17.08
C TYR A 349 0.49 -14.21 16.36
N LYS A 350 -0.59 -13.75 17.00
CA LYS A 350 -1.99 -13.91 16.54
C LYS A 350 -2.31 -13.31 15.17
N ASN A 351 -1.45 -12.45 14.65
CA ASN A 351 -1.68 -11.68 13.43
C ASN A 351 -0.79 -12.16 12.27
N GLN A 352 -0.02 -13.25 12.41
CA GLN A 352 0.89 -13.74 11.35
C GLN A 352 0.14 -13.90 10.01
N GLU A 353 -1.01 -14.58 10.04
CA GLU A 353 -1.89 -14.82 8.90
C GLU A 353 -2.36 -13.54 8.20
N GLU A 354 -2.57 -12.46 8.95
CA GLU A 354 -2.97 -11.15 8.42
C GLU A 354 -1.83 -10.54 7.61
N PHE A 355 -0.64 -10.45 8.19
CA PHE A 355 0.50 -9.76 7.56
C PHE A 355 1.08 -10.54 6.38
N GLU A 356 0.99 -11.88 6.36
CA GLU A 356 1.33 -12.68 5.18
C GLU A 356 0.35 -12.43 4.02
N ALA A 357 -0.95 -12.31 4.31
CA ALA A 357 -1.95 -11.95 3.32
C ALA A 357 -1.74 -10.52 2.79
N LEU A 358 -1.48 -9.56 3.68
CA LEU A 358 -1.15 -8.17 3.31
C LEU A 358 0.12 -8.07 2.46
N ASN A 359 1.17 -8.82 2.80
CA ASN A 359 2.41 -8.90 2.02
C ASN A 359 2.13 -9.37 0.59
N LEU A 360 1.40 -10.47 0.42
CA LEU A 360 1.08 -11.02 -0.91
C LEU A 360 0.20 -10.08 -1.75
N LEU A 361 -0.78 -9.40 -1.13
CA LEU A 361 -1.66 -8.45 -1.80
C LEU A 361 -0.95 -7.13 -2.17
N TYR A 362 -0.10 -6.62 -1.29
CA TYR A 362 0.68 -5.41 -1.57
C TYR A 362 1.73 -5.66 -2.65
N ASN A 363 2.34 -6.85 -2.68
CA ASN A 363 3.38 -7.27 -3.60
C ASN A 363 2.90 -8.19 -4.75
N LEU A 364 1.67 -8.00 -5.26
CA LEU A 364 1.13 -8.82 -6.36
C LEU A 364 2.08 -8.93 -7.56
N GLY A 365 2.14 -10.13 -8.13
CA GLY A 365 3.04 -10.49 -9.23
C GLY A 365 4.51 -10.70 -8.81
N CYS A 366 4.88 -10.47 -7.55
CA CYS A 366 6.24 -10.77 -7.08
C CYS A 366 6.43 -12.28 -6.87
N ALA A 367 7.20 -12.91 -7.75
CA ALA A 367 7.52 -14.34 -7.65
C ALA A 367 8.16 -14.74 -6.31
N ARG A 368 9.01 -13.89 -5.73
CA ARG A 368 9.66 -14.13 -4.43
C ARG A 368 8.66 -14.18 -3.28
N VAL A 369 7.67 -13.27 -3.26
CA VAL A 369 6.63 -13.25 -2.22
C VAL A 369 5.66 -14.43 -2.40
N MET A 370 5.31 -14.79 -3.64
CA MET A 370 4.54 -16.00 -3.91
C MET A 370 5.26 -17.26 -3.41
N GLN A 371 6.56 -17.41 -3.72
CA GLN A 371 7.36 -18.55 -3.27
C GLN A 371 7.37 -18.65 -1.73
N HIS A 372 7.70 -17.54 -1.06
CA HIS A 372 7.69 -17.48 0.41
C HIS A 372 6.35 -17.94 1.01
N VAL A 373 5.22 -17.41 0.51
CA VAL A 373 3.88 -17.78 1.02
C VAL A 373 3.52 -19.25 0.75
N LEU A 374 4.08 -19.87 -0.30
CA LEU A 374 3.92 -21.30 -0.56
C LEU A 374 4.79 -22.18 0.35
N GLU A 375 5.95 -21.69 0.76
CA GLU A 375 6.86 -22.32 1.72
C GLU A 375 6.37 -22.21 3.18
N LEU A 376 5.41 -21.31 3.46
CA LEU A 376 4.82 -21.17 4.80
C LEU A 376 4.16 -22.46 5.32
N PRO A 377 4.19 -22.68 6.65
CA PRO A 377 3.53 -23.78 7.33
C PRO A 377 2.05 -23.91 6.94
N ALA A 378 1.57 -25.15 6.88
CA ALA A 378 0.19 -25.46 6.48
C ALA A 378 -0.87 -24.72 7.32
N ARG A 379 -0.61 -24.45 8.61
CA ARG A 379 -1.50 -23.67 9.49
C ARG A 379 -1.76 -22.26 8.93
N VAL A 380 -0.70 -21.54 8.56
CA VAL A 380 -0.74 -20.14 8.11
C VAL A 380 -1.31 -20.06 6.71
N ARG A 381 -0.82 -20.94 5.82
CA ARG A 381 -1.24 -21.02 4.41
C ARG A 381 -2.70 -21.43 4.23
N SER A 382 -3.27 -22.20 5.15
CA SER A 382 -4.68 -22.61 5.14
C SER A 382 -5.63 -21.59 5.79
N SER A 383 -5.11 -20.48 6.34
CA SER A 383 -5.95 -19.43 6.92
C SER A 383 -6.84 -18.77 5.86
N PRO A 384 -8.05 -18.30 6.22
CA PRO A 384 -8.96 -17.66 5.26
C PRO A 384 -8.35 -16.44 4.55
N ALA A 385 -7.57 -15.62 5.28
CA ALA A 385 -6.90 -14.44 4.75
C ALA A 385 -5.85 -14.80 3.69
N VAL A 386 -4.91 -15.70 4.02
CA VAL A 386 -3.85 -16.13 3.09
C VAL A 386 -4.43 -16.91 1.91
N CYS A 387 -5.44 -17.76 2.13
CA CYS A 387 -6.15 -18.45 1.04
C CYS A 387 -6.83 -17.48 0.06
N LEU A 388 -7.45 -16.40 0.54
CA LEU A 388 -8.04 -15.38 -0.32
C LEU A 388 -6.98 -14.57 -1.08
N ALA A 389 -5.89 -14.17 -0.41
CA ALA A 389 -4.76 -13.50 -1.04
C ALA A 389 -4.10 -14.36 -2.13
N LEU A 390 -3.92 -15.66 -1.88
CA LEU A 390 -3.45 -16.63 -2.87
C LEU A 390 -4.41 -16.76 -4.05
N ALA A 391 -5.72 -16.75 -3.83
CA ALA A 391 -6.72 -16.77 -4.90
C ALA A 391 -6.68 -15.50 -5.77
N VAL A 392 -6.52 -14.31 -5.16
CA VAL A 392 -6.33 -13.03 -5.86
C VAL A 392 -5.04 -13.06 -6.67
N SER A 393 -3.92 -13.48 -6.07
CA SER A 393 -2.61 -13.54 -6.72
C SER A 393 -2.57 -14.55 -7.86
N ARG A 394 -3.25 -15.70 -7.71
CA ARG A 394 -3.48 -16.65 -8.80
C ARG A 394 -4.29 -16.03 -9.94
N ALA A 395 -5.38 -15.34 -9.66
CA ALA A 395 -6.19 -14.67 -10.69
C ALA A 395 -5.40 -13.57 -11.44
N PHE A 396 -4.48 -12.89 -10.76
CA PHE A 396 -3.52 -11.95 -11.37
C PHE A 396 -2.56 -12.67 -12.33
N CYS A 397 -1.93 -13.76 -11.89
CA CYS A 397 -1.02 -14.56 -12.74
C CYS A 397 -1.75 -15.21 -13.94
N GLU A 398 -2.99 -15.66 -13.76
CA GLU A 398 -3.89 -16.17 -14.81
C GLU A 398 -4.35 -15.06 -15.81
N ARG A 399 -3.95 -13.79 -15.60
CA ARG A 399 -4.42 -12.60 -16.34
C ARG A 399 -5.96 -12.53 -16.43
N ASN A 400 -6.64 -12.86 -15.34
CA ASN A 400 -8.09 -12.90 -15.25
C ASN A 400 -8.62 -11.73 -14.39
N PRO A 401 -8.73 -10.50 -14.94
CA PRO A 401 -9.10 -9.33 -14.16
C PRO A 401 -10.54 -9.41 -13.62
N VAL A 402 -11.46 -10.06 -14.35
CA VAL A 402 -12.84 -10.28 -13.90
C VAL A 402 -12.90 -11.15 -12.65
N ARG A 403 -12.12 -12.24 -12.61
CA ARG A 403 -12.01 -13.09 -11.41
C ARG A 403 -11.33 -12.34 -10.26
N LEU A 404 -10.28 -11.58 -10.56
CA LEU A 404 -9.53 -10.82 -9.56
C LEU A 404 -10.44 -9.78 -8.88
N LEU A 405 -11.14 -8.95 -9.64
CA LEU A 405 -12.02 -7.91 -9.09
C LEU A 405 -13.18 -8.50 -8.26
N ARG A 406 -13.78 -9.62 -8.70
CA ARG A 406 -14.78 -10.36 -7.90
C ARG A 406 -14.21 -10.95 -6.59
N LEU A 407 -12.91 -11.26 -6.54
CA LEU A 407 -12.24 -11.68 -5.31
C LEU A 407 -11.86 -10.46 -4.44
N ALA A 408 -11.54 -9.31 -5.06
CA ALA A 408 -11.26 -8.06 -4.37
C ALA A 408 -12.46 -7.58 -3.52
N ASP A 409 -13.69 -7.76 -4.01
CA ASP A 409 -14.91 -7.45 -3.25
C ASP A 409 -15.02 -8.23 -1.93
N ARG A 410 -14.37 -9.40 -1.82
CA ARG A 410 -14.38 -10.26 -0.63
C ARG A 410 -13.28 -9.92 0.37
N LEU A 411 -12.33 -9.06 0.01
CA LEU A 411 -11.25 -8.63 0.91
C LEU A 411 -11.84 -7.77 2.04
N ASP A 412 -11.21 -7.83 3.21
CA ASP A 412 -11.45 -6.83 4.26
C ASP A 412 -10.92 -5.44 3.84
N PHE A 413 -11.14 -4.42 4.67
CA PHE A 413 -10.72 -3.05 4.34
C PHE A 413 -9.22 -2.94 4.12
N LEU A 414 -8.40 -3.48 5.02
CA LEU A 414 -6.95 -3.30 4.99
C LEU A 414 -6.30 -4.12 3.88
N GLN A 415 -6.83 -5.32 3.59
CA GLN A 415 -6.51 -6.09 2.39
C GLN A 415 -6.89 -5.34 1.11
N GLY A 416 -8.03 -4.63 1.10
CA GLY A 416 -8.42 -3.70 0.04
C GLY A 416 -7.42 -2.55 -0.12
N CYS A 417 -6.97 -1.93 0.98
CA CYS A 417 -5.90 -0.95 0.99
C CYS A 417 -4.56 -1.53 0.52
N ALA A 418 -4.25 -2.80 0.78
CA ALA A 418 -3.05 -3.44 0.25
C ALA A 418 -3.15 -3.61 -1.28
N LEU A 419 -4.31 -4.05 -1.78
CA LEU A 419 -4.56 -4.26 -3.20
C LEU A 419 -4.66 -2.96 -4.03
N HIS A 420 -5.03 -1.83 -3.40
CA HIS A 420 -5.46 -0.59 -4.09
C HIS A 420 -4.53 -0.17 -5.25
N ARG A 421 -3.21 -0.26 -5.03
CA ARG A 421 -2.15 0.16 -5.97
C ARG A 421 -2.14 -0.60 -7.30
N HIS A 422 -2.77 -1.77 -7.33
CA HIS A 422 -2.87 -2.63 -8.54
C HIS A 422 -4.18 -2.42 -9.30
N LEU A 423 -5.22 -1.89 -8.65
CA LEU A 423 -6.60 -1.87 -9.18
C LEU A 423 -6.73 -1.10 -10.50
N LEU A 424 -6.04 0.04 -10.66
CA LEU A 424 -6.13 0.84 -11.90
C LEU A 424 -5.55 0.06 -13.09
N ALA A 425 -4.40 -0.60 -12.93
CA ALA A 425 -3.79 -1.43 -13.97
C ALA A 425 -4.66 -2.64 -14.32
N ILE A 426 -5.29 -3.29 -13.33
CA ILE A 426 -6.21 -4.42 -13.52
C ILE A 426 -7.48 -3.97 -14.28
N ARG A 427 -8.05 -2.82 -13.93
CA ARG A 427 -9.20 -2.22 -14.62
C ARG A 427 -8.86 -1.82 -16.06
N ARG A 428 -7.67 -1.25 -16.32
CA ARG A 428 -7.14 -1.01 -17.68
C ARG A 428 -7.04 -2.31 -18.48
N GLN A 429 -6.48 -3.38 -17.91
CA GLN A 429 -6.39 -4.68 -18.57
C GLN A 429 -7.76 -5.26 -18.93
N LEU A 430 -8.78 -5.07 -18.07
CA LEU A 430 -10.16 -5.45 -18.36
C LEU A 430 -10.71 -4.65 -19.55
N LEU A 431 -10.54 -3.32 -19.56
CA LEU A 431 -10.96 -2.48 -20.69
C LEU A 431 -10.24 -2.83 -22.00
N GLN A 432 -8.95 -3.18 -21.95
CA GLN A 432 -8.19 -3.65 -23.10
C GLN A 432 -8.78 -4.96 -23.64
N LEU A 433 -9.00 -5.95 -22.76
CA LEU A 433 -9.57 -7.26 -23.09
C LEU A 433 -10.96 -7.12 -23.74
N TYR A 434 -11.82 -6.27 -23.18
CA TYR A 434 -13.17 -6.03 -23.71
C TYR A 434 -13.15 -5.22 -25.02
N SER A 435 -12.25 -4.22 -25.15
CA SER A 435 -12.03 -3.49 -26.40
C SER A 435 -11.63 -4.40 -27.56
N HIS A 436 -10.87 -5.46 -27.28
CA HIS A 436 -10.49 -6.46 -28.28
C HIS A 436 -11.59 -7.50 -28.52
N GLY A 437 -12.16 -8.09 -27.46
CA GLY A 437 -13.15 -9.16 -27.55
C GLY A 437 -14.53 -8.74 -28.06
N HIS A 438 -14.96 -7.50 -27.77
CA HIS A 438 -16.23 -6.93 -28.23
C HIS A 438 -16.05 -5.86 -29.33
N SER A 439 -14.91 -5.87 -30.03
CA SER A 439 -14.57 -4.88 -31.07
C SER A 439 -15.56 -4.88 -32.23
N SER A 440 -16.51 -3.93 -32.25
CA SER A 440 -17.51 -3.81 -33.31
C SER A 440 -18.02 -2.37 -33.47
N ARG A 441 -18.20 -1.92 -34.72
CA ARG A 441 -18.76 -0.59 -35.04
C ARG A 441 -20.15 -0.35 -34.42
N ASN A 442 -20.92 -1.41 -34.24
CA ASN A 442 -22.26 -1.37 -33.66
C ASN A 442 -22.28 -1.93 -32.23
N CYS A 443 -21.14 -1.95 -31.52
CA CYS A 443 -21.08 -2.44 -30.15
C CYS A 443 -21.99 -1.60 -29.23
N ARG A 444 -22.76 -2.29 -28.38
CA ARG A 444 -23.70 -1.73 -27.40
C ARG A 444 -23.59 -2.54 -26.12
N TYR A 445 -22.52 -2.30 -25.37
CA TYR A 445 -22.28 -2.98 -24.10
C TYR A 445 -22.88 -2.17 -22.93
N PRO A 446 -23.67 -2.74 -22.00
CA PRO A 446 -24.28 -1.97 -20.92
C PRO A 446 -23.25 -1.38 -19.95
N LEU A 447 -23.27 -0.05 -19.77
CA LEU A 447 -22.35 0.67 -18.89
C LEU A 447 -22.47 0.21 -17.42
N GLY A 448 -23.69 0.03 -16.92
CA GLY A 448 -23.91 -0.48 -15.55
C GLY A 448 -23.35 -1.89 -15.33
N HIS A 449 -23.37 -2.75 -16.36
CA HIS A 449 -22.73 -4.07 -16.27
C HIS A 449 -21.20 -3.96 -16.27
N LEU A 450 -20.64 -3.06 -17.08
CA LEU A 450 -19.20 -2.79 -17.09
C LEU A 450 -18.72 -2.22 -15.75
N ALA A 451 -19.48 -1.31 -15.13
CA ALA A 451 -19.17 -0.76 -13.81
C ALA A 451 -19.08 -1.86 -12.74
N SER A 452 -20.04 -2.78 -12.72
CA SER A 452 -20.01 -3.97 -11.86
C SER A 452 -18.78 -4.86 -12.13
N LEU A 453 -18.40 -5.09 -13.39
CA LEU A 453 -17.21 -5.87 -13.73
C LEU A 453 -15.89 -5.18 -13.35
N LEU A 454 -15.86 -3.86 -13.35
CA LEU A 454 -14.73 -3.03 -12.93
C LEU A 454 -14.63 -2.87 -11.40
N ALA A 455 -15.58 -3.42 -10.63
CA ALA A 455 -15.78 -3.15 -9.21
C ALA A 455 -15.82 -1.63 -8.94
N LEU A 456 -16.76 -0.95 -9.60
CA LEU A 456 -17.09 0.48 -9.42
C LEU A 456 -18.60 0.58 -9.19
N THR A 457 -18.99 1.21 -8.08
CA THR A 457 -20.40 1.36 -7.65
C THR A 457 -21.10 2.43 -8.49
N GLU A 458 -20.44 3.55 -8.77
CA GLU A 458 -20.95 4.60 -9.66
C GLU A 458 -20.61 4.34 -11.13
N PRO A 459 -21.60 4.18 -12.04
CA PRO A 459 -21.37 4.04 -13.48
C PRO A 459 -20.57 5.20 -14.10
N GLN A 460 -20.67 6.40 -13.52
CA GLN A 460 -19.94 7.60 -13.95
C GLN A 460 -18.41 7.47 -13.77
N LYS A 461 -17.95 6.63 -12.83
CA LYS A 461 -16.51 6.33 -12.68
C LYS A 461 -16.04 5.36 -13.76
N ALA A 462 -16.87 4.40 -14.14
CA ALA A 462 -16.61 3.52 -15.27
C ALA A 462 -16.60 4.31 -16.60
N GLU A 463 -17.53 5.25 -16.79
CA GLU A 463 -17.56 6.17 -17.93
C GLU A 463 -16.27 7.00 -18.03
N ARG A 464 -15.87 7.69 -16.96
CA ARG A 464 -14.61 8.46 -16.92
C ARG A 464 -13.39 7.60 -17.28
N LEU A 465 -13.31 6.39 -16.74
CA LEU A 465 -12.21 5.46 -17.06
C LEU A 465 -12.24 5.02 -18.53
N CYS A 466 -13.42 4.76 -19.10
CA CYS A 466 -13.58 4.44 -20.52
C CYS A 466 -13.11 5.59 -21.41
N LEU A 467 -13.60 6.81 -21.17
CA LEU A 467 -13.27 8.00 -21.95
C LEU A 467 -11.77 8.33 -21.90
N ALA A 468 -11.16 8.20 -20.71
CA ALA A 468 -9.72 8.38 -20.52
C ALA A 468 -8.90 7.39 -21.37
N HIS A 469 -9.33 6.13 -21.46
CA HIS A 469 -8.72 5.09 -22.30
C HIS A 469 -9.26 5.06 -23.76
N GLY A 470 -9.93 6.12 -24.22
CA GLY A 470 -10.40 6.25 -25.60
C GLY A 470 -11.65 5.44 -25.96
N VAL A 471 -12.20 4.66 -25.03
CA VAL A 471 -13.42 3.86 -25.23
C VAL A 471 -14.64 4.78 -25.24
N ALA A 472 -15.42 4.73 -26.32
CA ALA A 472 -16.60 5.58 -26.49
C ALA A 472 -17.74 5.16 -25.55
N VAL A 473 -18.40 6.15 -24.94
CA VAL A 473 -19.61 5.97 -24.11
C VAL A 473 -20.72 6.86 -24.68
N SER A 474 -21.96 6.39 -24.65
CA SER A 474 -23.12 7.08 -25.20
C SER A 474 -24.38 6.72 -24.39
N GLY A 475 -24.60 7.47 -23.32
CA GLY A 475 -25.61 7.14 -22.30
C GLY A 475 -25.30 5.81 -21.63
N GLU A 476 -26.28 4.92 -21.56
CA GLU A 476 -26.17 3.58 -20.96
C GLU A 476 -25.25 2.60 -21.73
N TRP A 477 -24.65 3.01 -22.86
CA TRP A 477 -23.94 2.11 -23.78
C TRP A 477 -22.46 2.46 -23.95
N VAL A 478 -21.63 1.43 -23.90
CA VAL A 478 -20.20 1.47 -24.18
C VAL A 478 -19.93 0.85 -25.56
N GLY A 479 -19.18 1.58 -26.39
CA GLY A 479 -18.77 1.16 -27.73
C GLY A 479 -17.33 0.65 -27.71
N PHE A 480 -17.15 -0.66 -27.64
CA PHE A 480 -15.82 -1.28 -27.71
C PHE A 480 -15.30 -1.39 -29.15
N ASN A 481 -14.10 -0.85 -29.37
CA ASN A 481 -13.34 -0.95 -30.62
C ASN A 481 -11.84 -1.06 -30.28
N LYS A 482 -11.16 -2.07 -30.83
CA LYS A 482 -9.74 -2.31 -30.58
C LYS A 482 -8.82 -1.18 -31.06
N VAL A 483 -9.25 -0.39 -32.05
CA VAL A 483 -8.44 0.68 -32.67
C VAL A 483 -8.48 1.96 -31.84
N ASP A 484 -9.56 2.19 -31.09
CA ASP A 484 -9.78 3.43 -30.33
C ASP A 484 -9.23 3.35 -28.90
N PHE A 485 -8.86 2.15 -28.44
CA PHE A 485 -8.34 1.91 -27.09
C PHE A 485 -6.91 2.45 -26.92
N LEU A 486 -6.69 3.20 -25.85
CA LEU A 486 -5.40 3.78 -25.51
C LEU A 486 -4.83 3.15 -24.24
N GLU A 487 -3.63 2.58 -24.32
CA GLU A 487 -2.94 2.01 -23.15
C GLU A 487 -2.57 3.09 -22.13
N THR A 488 -2.06 4.23 -22.61
CA THR A 488 -1.89 5.46 -21.83
C THR A 488 -3.18 6.29 -21.89
N PRO A 489 -3.74 6.73 -20.75
CA PRO A 489 -4.95 7.52 -20.76
C PRO A 489 -4.69 8.95 -21.28
N LYS A 490 -5.70 9.56 -21.90
CA LYS A 490 -5.65 10.95 -22.41
C LYS A 490 -5.47 11.99 -21.30
N GLU A 491 -5.96 11.67 -20.10
CA GLU A 491 -5.95 12.50 -18.90
C GLU A 491 -5.44 11.67 -17.71
N GLU A 492 -4.93 12.33 -16.67
CA GLU A 492 -4.40 11.65 -15.48
C GLU A 492 -5.53 11.00 -14.66
N VAL A 493 -5.74 9.68 -14.85
CA VAL A 493 -6.69 8.91 -14.04
C VAL A 493 -6.06 8.63 -12.66
N ARG A 494 -6.40 9.46 -11.68
CA ARG A 494 -5.91 9.28 -10.30
C ARG A 494 -6.57 8.08 -9.63
N CYS A 495 -5.76 7.23 -8.99
CA CYS A 495 -6.23 6.03 -8.29
C CYS A 495 -7.36 6.34 -7.30
N ALA A 496 -7.22 7.44 -6.53
CA ALA A 496 -8.21 7.96 -5.59
C ALA A 496 -9.63 8.14 -6.18
N SER A 497 -9.75 8.53 -7.46
CA SER A 497 -11.06 8.69 -8.12
C SER A 497 -11.82 7.37 -8.34
N THR A 498 -11.15 6.24 -8.09
CA THR A 498 -11.63 4.87 -8.33
C THR A 498 -11.70 4.02 -7.06
N HIS A 499 -11.59 4.66 -5.89
CA HIS A 499 -11.75 4.05 -4.57
C HIS A 499 -13.01 4.61 -3.89
N GLU A 500 -14.03 3.77 -3.69
CA GLU A 500 -15.28 4.13 -3.00
C GLU A 500 -15.33 3.62 -1.56
N ARG A 501 -14.50 2.62 -1.24
CA ARG A 501 -14.36 2.10 0.12
C ARG A 501 -13.69 3.15 1.02
N GLU A 502 -14.53 3.75 1.86
CA GLU A 502 -14.22 4.14 3.25
C GLU A 502 -13.52 5.49 3.51
N LEU A 503 -14.11 6.58 3.01
CA LEU A 503 -14.08 7.87 3.73
C LEU A 503 -15.10 7.94 4.89
N ALA A 504 -16.14 7.09 4.87
CA ALA A 504 -17.16 7.05 5.93
C ALA A 504 -16.70 6.41 7.26
N MET A 505 -15.44 5.95 7.35
CA MET A 505 -14.90 5.19 8.50
C MET A 505 -13.78 5.92 9.27
N GLU A 506 -13.72 7.26 9.25
CA GLU A 506 -12.76 8.01 10.09
C GLU A 506 -12.84 7.64 11.58
N LYS A 507 -14.06 7.32 12.07
CA LYS A 507 -14.31 6.82 13.44
C LYS A 507 -13.76 5.40 13.73
N LYS A 508 -13.08 4.76 12.77
CA LYS A 508 -12.51 3.41 12.90
C LYS A 508 -11.00 3.37 12.60
N VAL A 509 -10.34 4.49 12.34
CA VAL A 509 -8.90 4.50 11.98
C VAL A 509 -8.04 3.81 13.04
N ALA A 510 -8.27 4.11 14.33
CA ALA A 510 -7.59 3.42 15.43
C ALA A 510 -7.88 1.90 15.44
N HIS A 511 -9.14 1.48 15.26
CA HIS A 511 -9.53 0.07 15.18
C HIS A 511 -8.80 -0.68 14.05
N ILE A 512 -8.79 -0.10 12.85
CA ILE A 512 -8.10 -0.65 11.67
C ILE A 512 -6.61 -0.81 11.94
N ILE A 513 -5.95 0.19 12.53
CA ILE A 513 -4.50 0.18 12.75
C ILE A 513 -4.11 -0.74 13.94
N HIS A 514 -4.99 -0.90 14.93
CA HIS A 514 -4.81 -1.87 16.02
C HIS A 514 -5.13 -3.32 15.63
N GLY A 515 -5.81 -3.56 14.51
CA GLY A 515 -6.27 -4.90 14.13
C GLY A 515 -7.54 -5.34 14.88
N HIS A 516 -8.32 -4.39 15.39
CA HIS A 516 -9.64 -4.66 15.98
C HIS A 516 -10.70 -4.66 14.87
N VAL A 517 -11.01 -5.84 14.33
CA VAL A 517 -12.03 -6.08 13.29
C VAL A 517 -13.44 -5.94 13.86
#